data_AF-A0A9X5UFF1-F1
#
_entry.id   AF-A0A9X5UFF1-F1
#
_cell.length_a   1.000
_cell.length_b   1.000
_cell.length_c   1.000
_cell.angle_alpha   90.00
_cell.angle_beta   90.00
_cell.angle_gamma   90.00
#
_symmetry.space_group_name_H-M   'P 1'
#
loop_
_entity.id
_entity.type
_entity.pdbx_description
1 polymer ?
#
loop_
_entity_poly.entity_id
_entity_poly.type
_entity_poly.pdbx_seq_one_letter_code
_entity_poly.pdbx_strand_id
1 'polypeptide(L)'
;MWSRTVTAAAVSLCAAIAVTGCDALNSTSDSAGTGGPSGTATPGKPTTTTTTREGPFALPASGCDLVEAAAVEQVTNRASVTLTSVGGSPAGSGQTVLTCAFTDGAVPVGLLTVDVRSADENRTAAEELDASVAGSLYKSSTTEAVSDLGDAAKYGTALSVGGLTYATVWTIELGGGSVGDLSVTVASDAPATARPGIVDLARTALTRLEPPGASPTVTVNPETGP
;
A
#
# COMPACT_ATOMS: atom_id res chain seq x y z
N MET A 1 14.94 43.88 9.60
CA MET A 1 15.14 42.65 10.39
C MET A 1 13.80 42.21 10.92
N TRP A 2 13.19 41.17 10.35
CA TRP A 2 11.94 40.60 10.85
C TRP A 2 12.20 39.17 11.33
N SER A 3 12.11 38.98 12.64
CA SER A 3 12.15 37.67 13.28
C SER A 3 10.83 36.96 13.04
N ARG A 4 10.86 35.80 12.37
CA ARG A 4 9.72 34.88 12.29
C ARG A 4 9.89 33.79 13.33
N THR A 5 9.00 33.80 14.32
CA THR A 5 8.83 32.73 15.31
C THR A 5 8.29 31.49 14.61
N VAL A 6 9.01 30.37 14.71
CA VAL A 6 8.57 29.05 14.21
C VAL A 6 7.94 28.31 15.39
N THR A 7 6.64 28.03 15.30
CA THR A 7 5.93 27.16 16.24
C THR A 7 6.16 25.72 15.82
N ALA A 8 6.97 24.98 16.58
CA ALA A 8 7.13 23.55 16.43
C ALA A 8 5.87 22.84 16.95
N ALA A 9 5.10 22.22 16.06
CA ALA A 9 4.03 21.30 16.44
C ALA A 9 4.65 19.91 16.64
N ALA A 10 4.93 19.57 17.90
CA ALA A 10 5.21 18.20 18.31
C ALA A 10 3.90 17.39 18.28
N VAL A 11 3.81 16.39 17.42
CA VAL A 11 2.69 15.43 17.44
C VAL A 11 3.18 14.15 18.10
N SER A 12 2.67 13.97 19.33
CA SER A 12 2.92 12.83 20.22
C SER A 12 2.24 11.57 19.68
N LEU A 13 3.02 10.57 19.26
CA LEU A 13 2.54 9.19 19.12
C LEU A 13 2.39 8.60 20.53
N CYS A 14 1.19 8.66 21.11
CA CYS A 14 0.88 7.87 22.29
C CYS A 14 0.47 6.46 21.88
N ALA A 15 1.28 5.50 22.32
CA ALA A 15 1.01 4.07 22.29
C ALA A 15 -0.22 3.70 23.14
N ALA A 16 -1.06 2.81 22.61
CA ALA A 16 -1.98 2.02 23.41
C ALA A 16 -1.54 0.56 23.32
N ILE A 17 -0.73 0.16 24.30
CA ILE A 17 -0.43 -1.24 24.59
C ILE A 17 -1.59 -1.71 25.47
N ALA A 18 -2.45 -2.59 24.95
CA ALA A 18 -3.43 -3.30 25.78
C ALA A 18 -3.09 -4.79 25.76
N VAL A 19 -2.27 -5.18 26.73
CA VAL A 19 -2.17 -6.56 27.20
C VAL A 19 -3.44 -6.84 28.00
N THR A 20 -4.28 -7.75 27.53
CA THR A 20 -5.25 -8.42 28.41
C THR A 20 -5.05 -9.93 28.27
N GLY A 21 -4.42 -10.48 29.31
CA GLY A 21 -4.22 -11.90 29.50
C GLY A 21 -5.50 -12.67 29.79
N CYS A 22 -5.35 -13.98 29.70
CA CYS A 22 -6.32 -14.97 30.17
C CYS A 22 -6.75 -14.72 31.62
N ASP A 23 -8.05 -14.84 31.87
CA ASP A 23 -8.54 -15.75 32.91
C ASP A 23 -9.91 -16.31 32.53
N ALA A 24 -10.10 -17.57 32.89
CA ALA A 24 -11.22 -18.42 32.56
C ALA A 24 -12.26 -18.47 33.70
N LEU A 25 -13.45 -18.98 33.33
CA LEU A 25 -14.51 -19.58 34.18
C LEU A 25 -15.43 -18.60 34.94
N ASN A 26 -16.74 -18.62 34.66
CA ASN A 26 -17.66 -19.59 35.28
C ASN A 26 -19.14 -19.35 34.93
N SER A 27 -19.84 -20.45 34.60
CA SER A 27 -21.29 -20.74 34.74
C SER A 27 -22.31 -19.94 33.92
N THR A 28 -23.45 -20.45 33.45
CA THR A 28 -24.10 -21.76 33.22
C THR A 28 -25.49 -21.37 32.69
N SER A 29 -26.01 -22.01 31.64
CA SER A 29 -27.42 -22.47 31.58
C SER A 29 -27.70 -23.24 30.28
N ASP A 30 -28.38 -24.35 30.48
CA ASP A 30 -28.61 -25.48 29.62
C ASP A 30 -29.42 -25.23 28.34
N SER A 31 -29.15 -26.03 27.32
CA SER A 31 -30.20 -26.78 26.62
C SER A 31 -29.63 -28.09 26.08
N ALA A 32 -30.09 -29.17 26.68
CA ALA A 32 -29.74 -30.54 26.35
C ALA A 32 -30.38 -30.98 25.02
N GLY A 33 -29.61 -31.73 24.23
CA GLY A 33 -30.06 -32.51 23.08
C GLY A 33 -29.13 -33.70 22.89
N THR A 34 -29.53 -34.85 23.42
CA THR A 34 -28.78 -36.10 23.52
C THR A 34 -28.67 -36.83 22.18
N GLY A 35 -27.46 -37.26 21.79
CA GLY A 35 -27.26 -38.25 20.73
C GLY A 35 -25.87 -38.24 20.08
N GLY A 36 -24.97 -39.13 20.52
CA GLY A 36 -23.82 -39.59 19.69
C GLY A 36 -24.16 -40.94 19.03
N PRO A 37 -23.27 -41.57 18.22
CA PRO A 37 -21.89 -41.20 17.89
C PRO A 37 -21.50 -41.27 16.38
N SER A 38 -20.26 -40.91 16.06
CA SER A 38 -19.49 -41.25 14.84
C SER A 38 -20.00 -40.74 13.49
N GLY A 39 -19.53 -39.54 13.10
CA GLY A 39 -19.54 -39.07 11.72
C GLY A 39 -18.15 -38.56 11.34
N THR A 40 -17.54 -39.18 10.33
CA THR A 40 -16.29 -38.79 9.68
C THR A 40 -16.40 -37.33 9.25
N ALA A 41 -15.60 -36.43 9.85
CA ALA A 41 -15.56 -35.03 9.46
C ALA A 41 -14.85 -34.90 8.10
N THR A 42 -15.63 -34.85 7.03
CA THR A 42 -15.20 -34.33 5.73
C THR A 42 -14.64 -32.91 5.93
N PRO A 43 -13.44 -32.58 5.42
CA PRO A 43 -12.94 -31.21 5.48
C PRO A 43 -13.92 -30.26 4.80
N GLY A 44 -14.54 -29.40 5.60
CA GLY A 44 -15.36 -28.30 5.11
C GLY A 44 -14.49 -27.40 4.25
N LYS A 45 -14.80 -27.36 2.95
CA LYS A 45 -14.29 -26.38 1.98
C LYS A 45 -14.34 -24.98 2.62
N PRO A 46 -13.23 -24.21 2.63
CA PRO A 46 -13.29 -22.84 3.10
C PRO A 46 -14.32 -22.08 2.25
N THR A 47 -15.34 -21.57 2.92
CA THR A 47 -16.31 -20.65 2.35
C THR A 47 -15.57 -19.36 2.01
N THR A 48 -15.18 -19.21 0.74
CA THR A 48 -14.73 -17.94 0.18
C THR A 48 -15.89 -16.96 0.26
N THR A 49 -15.86 -16.08 1.26
CA THR A 49 -16.70 -14.90 1.32
C THR A 49 -15.88 -13.74 1.86
N THR A 50 -15.20 -13.06 0.93
CA THR A 50 -15.00 -11.62 1.03
C THR A 50 -15.09 -11.12 -0.41
N THR A 51 -16.17 -10.41 -0.72
CA THR A 51 -16.38 -9.75 -2.00
C THR A 51 -15.28 -8.71 -2.20
N THR A 52 -14.22 -9.07 -2.90
CA THR A 52 -13.36 -8.12 -3.60
C THR A 52 -14.28 -7.32 -4.50
N ARG A 53 -14.41 -6.02 -4.27
CA ARG A 53 -15.12 -5.14 -5.20
C ARG A 53 -14.50 -5.39 -6.58
N GLU A 54 -15.31 -5.81 -7.57
CA GLU A 54 -14.89 -5.88 -8.96
C GLU A 54 -14.57 -4.46 -9.43
N GLY A 55 -13.31 -4.07 -9.22
CA GLY A 55 -12.70 -2.91 -9.82
C GLY A 55 -11.57 -3.38 -10.74
N PRO A 56 -10.97 -2.49 -11.53
CA PRO A 56 -9.86 -2.84 -12.42
C PRO A 56 -8.59 -3.26 -11.65
N PHE A 57 -8.57 -3.18 -10.30
CA PHE A 57 -7.39 -3.44 -9.48
C PHE A 57 -7.58 -4.70 -8.65
N ALA A 58 -6.63 -5.62 -8.75
CA ALA A 58 -6.55 -6.83 -7.94
C ALA A 58 -5.98 -6.51 -6.54
N LEU A 59 -6.84 -5.97 -5.66
CA LEU A 59 -6.43 -5.58 -4.32
C LEU A 59 -6.10 -6.80 -3.44
N PRO A 60 -4.89 -6.90 -2.87
CA PRO A 60 -4.51 -7.99 -1.98
C PRO A 60 -5.16 -7.83 -0.60
N ALA A 61 -4.98 -8.86 0.25
CA ALA A 61 -5.43 -8.83 1.64
C ALA A 61 -4.65 -7.81 2.49
N SER A 62 -3.36 -7.60 2.15
CA SER A 62 -2.51 -6.61 2.80
C SER A 62 -1.69 -5.83 1.78
N GLY A 63 -1.42 -4.55 2.06
CA GLY A 63 -0.45 -3.77 1.27
C GLY A 63 0.95 -4.36 1.31
N CYS A 64 1.29 -5.19 2.32
CA CYS A 64 2.59 -5.85 2.38
C CYS A 64 2.75 -6.98 1.35
N ASP A 65 1.65 -7.50 0.79
CA ASP A 65 1.71 -8.51 -0.27
C ASP A 65 2.21 -7.92 -1.60
N LEU A 66 2.24 -6.58 -1.71
CA LEU A 66 2.68 -5.86 -2.91
C LEU A 66 4.20 -5.67 -2.97
N VAL A 67 4.93 -6.02 -1.92
CA VAL A 67 6.35 -5.74 -1.81
C VAL A 67 7.09 -6.88 -1.12
N GLU A 68 8.37 -7.07 -1.45
CA GLU A 68 9.23 -8.08 -0.84
C GLU A 68 10.23 -7.44 0.12
N ALA A 69 10.41 -8.04 1.30
CA ALA A 69 11.33 -7.54 2.31
C ALA A 69 12.76 -7.44 1.78
N ALA A 70 13.24 -8.44 1.02
CA ALA A 70 14.57 -8.44 0.42
C ALA A 70 14.79 -7.28 -0.56
N ALA A 71 13.76 -6.93 -1.34
CA ALA A 71 13.83 -5.78 -2.24
C ALA A 71 13.90 -4.47 -1.43
N VAL A 72 13.12 -4.35 -0.35
CA VAL A 72 13.20 -3.17 0.54
C VAL A 72 14.55 -3.08 1.24
N GLU A 73 15.10 -4.19 1.73
CA GLU A 73 16.45 -4.27 2.34
C GLU A 73 17.52 -3.76 1.38
N GLN A 74 17.46 -4.19 0.11
CA GLN A 74 18.38 -3.74 -0.93
C GLN A 74 18.27 -2.23 -1.19
N VAL A 75 17.05 -1.70 -1.33
CA VAL A 75 16.82 -0.27 -1.61
C VAL A 75 17.18 0.62 -0.42
N THR A 76 16.90 0.16 0.79
CA THR A 76 17.17 0.88 2.04
C THR A 76 18.61 0.69 2.54
N ASN A 77 19.38 -0.20 1.90
CA ASN A 77 20.71 -0.64 2.34
C ASN A 77 20.71 -1.12 3.81
N ARG A 78 19.71 -1.92 4.18
CA ARG A 78 19.53 -2.49 5.52
C ARG A 78 19.79 -3.99 5.51
N ALA A 79 20.31 -4.49 6.62
CA ALA A 79 20.57 -5.93 6.78
C ALA A 79 19.28 -6.75 6.96
N SER A 80 18.24 -6.14 7.52
CA SER A 80 16.94 -6.76 7.71
C SER A 80 15.85 -5.70 7.78
N VAL A 81 14.69 -5.95 7.17
CA VAL A 81 13.51 -5.10 7.27
C VAL A 81 12.29 -5.93 7.68
N THR A 82 11.51 -5.42 8.62
CA THR A 82 10.19 -5.95 8.96
C THR A 82 9.13 -5.21 8.16
N LEU A 83 8.25 -5.98 7.52
CA LEU A 83 7.05 -5.47 6.84
C LEU A 83 5.85 -5.63 7.78
N THR A 84 5.18 -4.53 8.10
CA THR A 84 4.00 -4.54 8.98
C THR A 84 2.81 -3.95 8.25
N SER A 85 1.73 -4.71 8.12
CA SER A 85 0.47 -4.19 7.60
C SER A 85 -0.10 -3.19 8.59
N VAL A 86 -0.39 -1.97 8.14
CA VAL A 86 -0.94 -0.90 8.98
C VAL A 86 -2.30 -0.50 8.44
N GLY A 87 -3.30 -0.51 9.33
CA GLY A 87 -4.65 -0.11 8.99
C GLY A 87 -5.37 -1.06 8.03
N GLY A 88 -6.62 -0.70 7.76
CA GLY A 88 -7.52 -1.34 6.83
C GLY A 88 -8.67 -0.36 6.56
N SER A 89 -9.28 -0.45 5.38
CA SER A 89 -10.29 0.51 4.97
C SER A 89 -11.50 0.44 5.89
N PRO A 90 -12.04 1.58 6.36
CA PRO A 90 -13.29 1.55 7.09
C PRO A 90 -14.40 1.02 6.19
N ALA A 91 -15.13 0.02 6.67
CA ALA A 91 -16.21 -0.63 5.93
C ALA A 91 -17.24 0.40 5.45
N GLY A 92 -17.62 0.33 4.16
CA GLY A 92 -18.66 1.18 3.57
C GLY A 92 -18.21 2.54 3.02
N SER A 93 -16.91 2.84 2.99
CA SER A 93 -16.38 4.15 2.57
C SER A 93 -16.26 4.34 1.05
N GLY A 94 -16.49 3.31 0.23
CA GLY A 94 -16.27 3.38 -1.23
C GLY A 94 -14.80 3.58 -1.63
N GLN A 95 -13.90 3.60 -0.65
CA GLN A 95 -12.46 3.78 -0.75
C GLN A 95 -11.77 2.56 -0.14
N THR A 96 -10.66 2.15 -0.72
CA THR A 96 -9.81 1.10 -0.15
C THR A 96 -8.40 1.60 0.04
N VAL A 97 -7.99 1.83 1.29
CA VAL A 97 -6.63 2.16 1.69
C VAL A 97 -5.96 0.95 2.33
N LEU A 98 -4.80 0.58 1.79
CA LEU A 98 -3.87 -0.42 2.31
C LEU A 98 -2.53 0.25 2.59
N THR A 99 -1.89 -0.08 3.71
CA THR A 99 -0.56 0.44 4.04
C THR A 99 0.35 -0.67 4.55
N CYS A 100 1.59 -0.67 4.10
CA CYS A 100 2.67 -1.51 4.62
C CYS A 100 3.80 -0.63 5.14
N ALA A 101 4.08 -0.70 6.43
CA ALA A 101 5.22 0.00 7.03
C ALA A 101 6.48 -0.86 6.95
N PHE A 102 7.63 -0.21 6.68
CA PHE A 102 8.95 -0.82 6.65
C PHE A 102 9.73 -0.37 7.88
N THR A 103 10.21 -1.31 8.69
CA THR A 103 10.99 -0.98 9.89
C THR A 103 12.29 -1.79 9.98
N ASP A 104 13.35 -1.13 10.46
CA ASP A 104 14.59 -1.76 10.89
C ASP A 104 14.59 -1.77 12.43
N GLY A 105 14.16 -2.89 13.02
CA GLY A 105 13.81 -2.96 14.44
C GLY A 105 12.68 -1.97 14.78
N ALA A 106 12.98 -0.99 15.64
CA ALA A 106 12.04 0.07 16.04
C ALA A 106 12.12 1.33 15.14
N VAL A 107 13.03 1.37 14.16
CA VAL A 107 13.25 2.55 13.32
C VAL A 107 12.38 2.45 12.06
N PRO A 108 11.48 3.42 11.79
CA PRO A 108 10.74 3.46 10.54
C PRO A 108 11.69 3.84 9.39
N VAL A 109 11.79 2.96 8.39
CA VAL A 109 12.66 3.17 7.22
C VAL A 109 11.88 3.41 5.93
N GLY A 110 10.55 3.29 5.96
CA GLY A 110 9.70 3.60 4.82
C GLY A 110 8.29 3.08 4.97
N LEU A 111 7.49 3.26 3.91
CA LEU A 111 6.18 2.66 3.78
C LEU A 111 5.72 2.61 2.33
N LEU A 112 4.81 1.69 2.05
CA LEU A 112 4.02 1.63 0.83
C LEU A 112 2.55 1.87 1.18
N THR A 113 1.89 2.74 0.43
CA THR A 113 0.44 2.99 0.55
C THR A 113 -0.22 2.79 -0.80
N VAL A 114 -1.39 2.14 -0.79
CA VAL A 114 -2.29 2.04 -1.92
C VAL A 114 -3.65 2.60 -1.50
N ASP A 115 -4.18 3.53 -2.26
CA ASP A 115 -5.53 4.06 -2.13
C ASP A 115 -6.30 3.87 -3.44
N VAL A 116 -7.31 3.01 -3.42
CA VAL A 116 -8.22 2.82 -4.54
C VAL A 116 -9.55 3.48 -4.25
N ARG A 117 -9.94 4.41 -5.12
CA ARG A 117 -11.17 5.20 -5.00
C ARG A 117 -11.87 5.35 -6.35
N SER A 118 -13.13 5.76 -6.35
CA SER A 118 -13.80 6.15 -7.59
C SER A 118 -13.10 7.35 -8.22
N ALA A 119 -12.98 7.37 -9.54
CA ALA A 119 -12.43 8.51 -10.26
C ALA A 119 -13.40 9.69 -10.24
N ASP A 120 -12.88 10.91 -10.12
CA ASP A 120 -13.63 12.10 -10.49
C ASP A 120 -13.65 12.19 -12.02
N GLU A 121 -14.84 12.20 -12.62
CA GLU A 121 -15.04 12.10 -14.08
C GLU A 121 -14.30 13.18 -14.88
N ASN A 122 -13.87 14.27 -14.24
CA ASN A 122 -13.20 15.39 -14.90
C ASN A 122 -11.71 15.53 -14.60
N ARG A 123 -11.10 14.61 -13.83
CA ARG A 123 -9.68 14.72 -13.46
C ARG A 123 -8.80 13.76 -14.27
N THR A 124 -7.74 14.31 -14.83
CA THR A 124 -6.67 13.56 -15.50
C THR A 124 -5.77 12.86 -14.47
N ALA A 125 -5.03 11.84 -14.91
CA ALA A 125 -4.04 11.16 -14.07
C ALA A 125 -3.00 12.12 -13.49
N ALA A 126 -2.58 13.13 -14.26
CA ALA A 126 -1.66 14.17 -13.81
C ALA A 126 -2.25 15.05 -12.70
N GLU A 127 -3.53 15.42 -12.81
CA GLU A 127 -4.22 16.20 -11.77
C GLU A 127 -4.46 15.36 -10.52
N GLU A 128 -4.82 14.08 -10.66
CA GLU A 128 -4.88 13.12 -9.55
C GLU A 128 -3.52 13.02 -8.84
N LEU A 129 -2.43 12.92 -9.62
CA LEU A 129 -1.07 12.81 -9.09
C LEU A 129 -0.67 14.07 -8.33
N ASP A 130 -0.97 15.25 -8.85
CA ASP A 130 -0.69 16.52 -8.18
C ASP A 130 -1.42 16.63 -6.83
N ALA A 131 -2.66 16.17 -6.75
CA ALA A 131 -3.37 16.12 -5.47
C ALA A 131 -2.80 15.07 -4.53
N SER A 132 -2.41 13.89 -5.04
CA SER A 132 -1.74 12.84 -4.23
C SER A 132 -0.46 13.37 -3.60
N VAL A 133 0.40 14.03 -4.40
CA VAL A 133 1.62 14.67 -3.90
C VAL A 133 1.29 15.75 -2.87
N ALA A 134 0.31 16.62 -3.13
CA ALA A 134 -0.04 17.71 -2.22
C ALA A 134 -0.65 17.24 -0.88
N GLY A 135 -1.43 16.16 -0.91
CA GLY A 135 -2.09 15.54 0.24
C GLY A 135 -1.20 14.55 1.02
N SER A 136 -0.06 14.14 0.45
CA SER A 136 0.82 13.15 1.07
C SER A 136 1.47 13.66 2.37
N LEU A 137 1.59 12.76 3.35
CA LEU A 137 2.39 13.00 4.56
C LEU A 137 3.85 13.35 4.22
N TYR A 138 4.39 12.74 3.16
CA TYR A 138 5.75 12.95 2.67
C TYR A 138 5.79 13.85 1.45
N LYS A 139 4.87 14.82 1.34
CA LYS A 139 4.83 15.75 0.22
C LYS A 139 6.17 16.42 -0.03
N SER A 140 6.49 16.60 -1.31
CA SER A 140 7.69 17.30 -1.75
C SER A 140 7.34 18.66 -2.35
N SER A 141 8.19 19.66 -2.09
CA SER A 141 8.14 20.96 -2.78
C SER A 141 8.70 20.92 -4.20
N THR A 142 9.46 19.88 -4.54
CA THR A 142 10.12 19.72 -5.84
C THR A 142 9.96 18.29 -6.31
N THR A 143 9.32 18.10 -7.46
CA THR A 143 9.10 16.78 -8.04
C THR A 143 9.67 16.70 -9.43
N GLU A 144 10.09 15.50 -9.80
CA GLU A 144 10.55 15.13 -11.12
C GLU A 144 9.63 14.06 -11.68
N ALA A 145 9.23 14.19 -12.95
CA ALA A 145 8.44 13.15 -13.59
C ALA A 145 9.22 11.83 -13.63
N VAL A 146 8.50 10.72 -13.52
CA VAL A 146 9.02 9.37 -13.74
C VAL A 146 8.27 8.79 -14.93
N SER A 147 8.99 8.44 -16.00
CA SER A 147 8.38 7.77 -17.15
C SER A 147 8.15 6.30 -16.86
N ASP A 148 7.27 5.67 -17.64
CA ASP A 148 7.09 4.21 -17.68
C ASP A 148 6.62 3.61 -16.34
N LEU A 149 5.81 4.38 -15.60
CA LEU A 149 5.20 3.97 -14.33
C LEU A 149 3.79 4.54 -14.21
N GLY A 150 2.77 3.66 -14.23
CA GLY A 150 1.36 4.05 -14.24
C GLY A 150 1.00 4.99 -15.39
N ASP A 151 -0.14 5.68 -15.25
CA ASP A 151 -0.58 6.73 -16.18
C ASP A 151 0.10 8.08 -15.89
N ALA A 152 0.48 8.31 -14.63
CA ALA A 152 1.29 9.46 -14.23
C ALA A 152 2.11 9.11 -12.98
N ALA A 153 3.40 9.45 -12.98
CA ALA A 153 4.24 9.27 -11.82
C ALA A 153 5.23 10.43 -11.58
N LYS A 154 5.53 10.65 -10.31
CA LYS A 154 6.49 11.66 -9.83
C LYS A 154 7.38 11.08 -8.76
N TYR A 155 8.64 11.48 -8.79
CA TYR A 155 9.60 11.27 -7.73
C TYR A 155 9.85 12.59 -7.02
N GLY A 156 10.03 12.55 -5.70
CA GLY A 156 10.41 13.73 -4.93
C GLY A 156 10.96 13.36 -3.57
N THR A 157 11.42 14.37 -2.85
CA THR A 157 12.01 14.21 -1.52
C THR A 157 11.37 15.16 -0.52
N ALA A 158 11.14 14.71 0.70
CA ALA A 158 10.59 15.51 1.80
C ALA A 158 11.62 15.77 2.91
N LEU A 159 11.23 16.61 3.87
CA LEU A 159 12.06 17.05 5.00
C LEU A 159 12.74 15.88 5.72
N SER A 160 14.04 16.05 5.97
CA SER A 160 14.87 15.06 6.64
C SER A 160 14.65 15.03 8.15
N VAL A 161 14.63 13.84 8.74
CA VAL A 161 14.68 13.65 10.20
C VAL A 161 15.91 12.84 10.54
N GLY A 162 16.76 13.35 11.45
CA GLY A 162 17.96 12.63 11.89
C GLY A 162 18.99 12.38 10.78
N GLY A 163 19.06 13.23 9.75
CA GLY A 163 19.97 13.08 8.62
C GLY A 163 19.48 12.15 7.50
N LEU A 164 18.30 11.55 7.64
CA LEU A 164 17.65 10.74 6.60
C LEU A 164 16.61 11.58 5.87
N THR A 165 16.66 11.59 4.55
CA THR A 165 15.68 12.22 3.66
C THR A 165 14.66 11.17 3.22
N TYR A 166 13.37 11.50 3.32
CA TYR A 166 12.32 10.64 2.76
C TYR A 166 12.24 10.87 1.26
N ALA A 167 12.54 9.84 0.48
CA ALA A 167 12.37 9.78 -0.96
C ALA A 167 11.10 9.03 -1.29
N THR A 168 10.25 9.61 -2.13
CA THR A 168 8.94 9.05 -2.46
C THR A 168 8.74 9.02 -3.96
N VAL A 169 8.18 7.91 -4.44
CA VAL A 169 7.54 7.82 -5.76
C VAL A 169 6.03 7.80 -5.53
N TRP A 170 5.31 8.72 -6.18
CA TRP A 170 3.85 8.73 -6.27
C TRP A 170 3.47 8.31 -7.68
N THR A 171 2.46 7.45 -7.78
CA THR A 171 1.95 6.95 -9.06
C THR A 171 0.43 6.93 -9.05
N ILE A 172 -0.15 7.34 -10.16
CA ILE A 172 -1.56 7.18 -10.46
C ILE A 172 -1.74 6.20 -11.60
N GLU A 173 -2.68 5.30 -11.44
CA GLU A 173 -3.23 4.46 -12.49
C GLU A 173 -4.75 4.65 -12.54
N LEU A 174 -5.30 4.86 -13.73
CA LEU A 174 -6.73 4.99 -13.96
C LEU A 174 -7.25 3.72 -14.63
N GLY A 175 -8.38 3.21 -14.17
CA GLY A 175 -9.01 2.05 -14.80
C GLY A 175 -10.47 1.92 -14.39
N GLY A 176 -11.35 1.45 -15.28
CA GLY A 176 -12.72 1.07 -14.93
C GLY A 176 -13.50 2.10 -14.07
N GLY A 177 -13.29 3.41 -14.28
CA GLY A 177 -13.92 4.47 -13.48
C GLY A 177 -13.35 4.64 -12.06
N SER A 178 -12.17 4.10 -11.79
CA SER A 178 -11.45 4.13 -10.51
C SER A 178 -10.05 4.71 -10.67
N VAL A 179 -9.53 5.26 -9.58
CA VAL A 179 -8.15 5.75 -9.42
C VAL A 179 -7.44 4.81 -8.46
N GLY A 180 -6.31 4.25 -8.89
CA GLY A 180 -5.33 3.60 -8.05
C GLY A 180 -4.19 4.56 -7.76
N ASP A 181 -4.07 4.98 -6.51
CA ASP A 181 -3.04 5.90 -6.02
C ASP A 181 -2.03 5.12 -5.18
N LEU A 182 -0.83 4.96 -5.72
CA LEU A 182 0.24 4.19 -5.12
C LEU A 182 1.40 5.11 -4.75
N SER A 183 1.86 5.03 -3.50
CA SER A 183 3.08 5.70 -3.08
C SER A 183 4.03 4.77 -2.36
N VAL A 184 5.31 4.86 -2.70
CA VAL A 184 6.40 4.16 -2.03
C VAL A 184 7.36 5.19 -1.48
N THR A 185 7.54 5.21 -0.17
CA THR A 185 8.43 6.12 0.55
C THR A 185 9.54 5.35 1.25
N VAL A 186 10.77 5.82 1.12
CA VAL A 186 11.95 5.25 1.78
C VAL A 186 12.77 6.37 2.43
N ALA A 187 13.19 6.17 3.67
CA ALA A 187 14.18 7.00 4.35
C ALA A 187 15.58 6.63 3.85
N SER A 188 16.30 7.59 3.28
CA SER A 188 17.63 7.38 2.71
C SER A 188 18.57 8.55 3.02
N ASP A 189 19.84 8.25 3.25
CA ASP A 189 20.93 9.24 3.31
C ASP A 189 21.39 9.68 1.91
N ALA A 190 21.09 8.89 0.88
CA ALA A 190 21.42 9.14 -0.52
C ALA A 190 20.20 8.91 -1.44
N PRO A 191 19.16 9.78 -1.35
CA PRO A 191 17.88 9.57 -2.04
C PRO A 191 18.02 9.47 -3.57
N ALA A 192 18.93 10.23 -4.18
CA ALA A 192 19.21 10.16 -5.61
C ALA A 192 19.71 8.77 -6.06
N THR A 193 20.52 8.11 -5.22
CA THR A 193 21.04 6.76 -5.49
C THR A 193 19.98 5.69 -5.24
N ALA A 194 19.10 5.89 -4.26
CA ALA A 194 18.00 4.97 -3.96
C ALA A 194 16.87 5.01 -5.00
N ARG A 195 16.74 6.13 -5.74
CA ARG A 195 15.64 6.38 -6.69
C ARG A 195 15.34 5.21 -7.64
N PRO A 196 16.30 4.60 -8.37
CA PRO A 196 15.98 3.50 -9.28
C PRO A 196 15.32 2.32 -8.55
N GLY A 197 15.84 1.97 -7.38
CA GLY A 197 15.28 0.91 -6.55
C GLY A 197 13.88 1.23 -6.04
N ILE A 198 13.61 2.48 -5.64
CA ILE A 198 12.26 2.90 -5.22
C ILE A 198 11.27 2.82 -6.40
N VAL A 199 11.71 3.21 -7.60
CA VAL A 199 10.90 3.09 -8.83
C VAL A 199 10.61 1.61 -9.15
N ASP A 200 11.59 0.72 -8.98
CA ASP A 200 11.39 -0.72 -9.21
C ASP A 200 10.44 -1.35 -8.19
N LEU A 201 10.48 -0.93 -6.93
CA LEU A 201 9.49 -1.33 -5.91
C LEU A 201 8.09 -0.88 -6.31
N ALA A 202 7.93 0.38 -6.75
CA ALA A 202 6.65 0.90 -7.20
C ALA A 202 6.13 0.14 -8.43
N ARG A 203 7.00 -0.16 -9.42
CA ARG A 203 6.63 -0.94 -10.60
C ARG A 203 6.15 -2.34 -10.23
N THR A 204 6.89 -3.01 -9.35
CA THR A 204 6.54 -4.35 -8.87
C THR A 204 5.17 -4.35 -8.19
N ALA A 205 4.91 -3.34 -7.37
CA ALA A 205 3.63 -3.21 -6.68
C ALA A 205 2.47 -2.94 -7.65
N LEU A 206 2.65 -2.11 -8.67
CA LEU A 206 1.65 -1.88 -9.72
C LEU A 206 1.35 -3.16 -10.51
N THR A 207 2.36 -3.90 -10.95
CA THR A 207 2.16 -5.18 -11.65
C THR A 207 1.38 -6.19 -10.80
N ARG A 208 1.51 -6.14 -9.46
CA ARG A 208 0.72 -6.99 -8.55
C ARG A 208 -0.72 -6.50 -8.35
N LEU A 209 -0.99 -5.23 -8.63
CA LEU A 209 -2.34 -4.65 -8.61
C LEU A 209 -3.09 -4.85 -9.93
N GLU A 210 -2.41 -5.20 -11.02
CA GLU A 210 -3.07 -5.53 -12.29
C GLU A 210 -3.86 -6.84 -12.19
N PRO A 211 -5.08 -6.94 -12.78
CA PRO A 211 -5.85 -8.17 -12.80
C PRO A 211 -5.11 -9.29 -13.55
N PRO A 212 -5.17 -10.55 -13.07
CA PRO A 212 -4.62 -11.70 -13.78
C PRO A 212 -5.41 -11.92 -15.09
N GLY A 213 -4.93 -11.34 -16.18
CA GLY A 213 -5.60 -11.38 -17.48
C GLY A 213 -5.30 -10.23 -18.43
N ALA A 214 -4.66 -9.15 -17.97
CA ALA A 214 -4.16 -8.07 -18.84
C ALA A 214 -2.90 -8.51 -19.64
N SER A 215 -2.94 -9.66 -20.30
CA SER A 215 -1.99 -9.96 -21.38
C SER A 215 -2.43 -9.17 -22.62
N PRO A 216 -1.51 -8.52 -23.35
CA PRO A 216 -1.88 -7.83 -24.58
C PRO A 216 -2.45 -8.86 -25.55
N THR A 217 -3.70 -8.66 -25.95
CA THR A 217 -4.29 -9.41 -27.07
C THR A 217 -3.51 -9.04 -28.32
N VAL A 218 -2.49 -9.81 -28.66
CA VAL A 218 -1.84 -9.73 -29.96
C VAL A 218 -2.89 -10.15 -30.98
N THR A 219 -3.51 -9.17 -31.63
CA THR A 219 -4.36 -9.43 -32.79
C THR A 219 -3.44 -9.83 -33.93
N VAL A 220 -3.18 -11.14 -34.06
CA VAL A 220 -2.50 -11.68 -35.23
C VAL A 220 -3.50 -11.61 -36.38
N ASN A 221 -3.31 -10.66 -37.28
CA ASN A 221 -4.13 -10.52 -38.48
C ASN A 221 -3.78 -11.68 -39.43
N PRO A 222 -4.70 -12.60 -39.78
CA PRO A 222 -4.41 -13.69 -40.70
C PRO A 222 -4.67 -13.22 -42.13
N GLU A 223 -3.70 -12.50 -42.72
CA GLU A 223 -3.61 -12.28 -44.17
C GLU A 223 -2.11 -12.40 -44.50
N THR A 224 -1.60 -13.45 -45.13
CA THR A 224 -1.91 -13.89 -46.51
C THR A 224 -1.21 -15.23 -46.73
N GLY A 225 -1.91 -16.22 -47.29
CA GLY A 225 -1.30 -17.44 -47.81
C GLY A 225 -0.78 -17.23 -49.25
N PRO A 226 0.17 -18.05 -49.69
CA PRO A 226 0.24 -18.53 -51.06
C PRO A 226 -0.35 -19.94 -51.20
#